data_AF-A0A6B3FDY0-F1
#
_entry.id   AF-A0A6B3FDY0-F1
#
_cell.length_a   1.000
_cell.length_b   1.000
_cell.length_c   1.000
_cell.angle_alpha   90.00
_cell.angle_beta   90.00
_cell.angle_gamma   90.00
#
_symmetry.space_group_name_H-M   'P 1'
#
loop_
_entity.id
_entity.type
_entity.pdbx_description
1 polymer ?
#
loop_
_entity_poly.entity_id
_entity_poly.type
_entity_poly.pdbx_seq_one_letter_code
_entity_poly.pdbx_strand_id
1 'polypeptide(L)' 'PGATGRSFSSFPTIIDSIRDRLLTLPGDTKVRTGHGDPTTIGAEAPQLDEWIKRGH' A
#
# COMPACT_ATOMS: atom_id res chain seq x y z
N PRO A 1 0.96 -10.03 3.57
CA PRO A 1 0.81 -8.75 4.30
C PRO A 1 0.28 -9.02 5.72
N GLY A 2 1.16 -9.24 6.68
CA GLY A 2 0.77 -9.70 8.03
C GLY A 2 1.64 -9.09 9.10
N ALA A 3 1.17 -8.01 9.73
CA ALA A 3 1.57 -7.56 11.07
C ALA A 3 0.83 -6.26 11.51
N THR A 4 -0.45 -6.06 11.16
CA THR A 4 -1.23 -4.89 11.63
C THR A 4 -1.79 -5.06 13.05
N GLY A 5 -1.27 -6.00 13.84
CA GLY A 5 -1.78 -6.37 15.17
C GLY A 5 -1.02 -5.81 16.38
N ARG A 6 -0.14 -4.81 16.23
CA ARG A 6 0.56 -4.19 17.37
C ARG A 6 -0.02 -2.79 17.62
N SER A 7 -0.13 -2.41 18.89
CA SER A 7 -0.77 -1.18 19.43
C SER A 7 -0.27 0.18 18.90
N PHE A 8 0.57 0.19 17.86
CA PHE A 8 1.13 1.37 17.18
C PHE A 8 0.80 1.39 15.68
N SER A 9 0.07 0.41 15.16
CA SER A 9 -0.33 0.35 13.75
C SER A 9 -1.77 0.81 13.59
N SER A 10 -1.98 1.86 12.79
CA SER A 10 -3.31 2.36 12.40
C SER A 10 -3.55 2.04 10.93
N PHE A 11 -4.56 1.22 10.64
CA PHE A 11 -4.91 0.88 9.26
C PHE A 11 -5.27 2.12 8.44
N PRO A 12 -6.15 3.05 8.91
CA PRO A 12 -6.44 4.29 8.18
C PRO A 12 -5.18 5.09 7.87
N THR A 13 -4.27 5.23 8.85
CA THR A 13 -3.02 5.98 8.67
C THR A 13 -2.12 5.37 7.59
N ILE A 14 -2.07 4.04 7.49
CA ILE A 14 -1.30 3.35 6.46
C ILE A 14 -1.92 3.61 5.08
N ILE A 15 -3.24 3.48 4.96
CA ILE A 15 -3.96 3.73 3.70
C ILE A 15 -3.76 5.17 3.23
N ASP A 16 -3.90 6.15 4.13
CA ASP A 16 -3.73 7.56 3.80
C ASP A 16 -2.29 7.84 3.34
N SER A 17 -1.29 7.29 4.02
CA SER A 17 0.12 7.42 3.62
C SER A 17 0.40 6.82 2.23
N ILE A 18 -0.18 5.65 1.92
CA ILE A 18 -0.02 5.01 0.61
C ILE A 18 -0.67 5.88 -0.47
N ARG A 19 -1.92 6.33 -0.26
CA ARG A 19 -2.66 7.17 -1.21
C ARG A 19 -1.94 8.48 -1.49
N ASP A 20 -1.55 9.20 -0.44
CA ASP A 20 -1.12 10.60 -0.59
C ASP A 20 0.37 10.72 -0.96
N ARG A 21 1.18 9.69 -0.67
CA ARG A 21 2.64 9.75 -0.87
C ARG A 21 3.16 8.79 -1.92
N LEU A 22 2.65 7.56 -1.97
CA LEU A 22 3.18 6.53 -2.87
C LEU A 22 2.44 6.51 -4.20
N LEU A 23 1.11 6.52 -4.16
CA LEU A 23 0.28 6.46 -5.38
C LEU A 23 0.26 7.79 -6.16
N THR A 24 0.92 8.82 -5.66
CA THR A 24 1.18 10.09 -6.36
C THR A 24 2.45 10.06 -7.21
N LEU A 25 3.26 8.99 -7.10
CA LEU A 25 4.48 8.82 -7.90
C LEU A 25 4.16 8.35 -9.33
N PRO A 26 5.08 8.56 -10.30
CA PRO A 26 4.93 8.05 -11.67
C PRO A 26 4.64 6.54 -11.70
N GLY A 27 3.75 6.11 -12.59
CA GLY A 27 3.29 4.71 -12.63
C GLY A 27 4.38 3.67 -12.90
N ASP A 28 5.46 4.07 -13.58
CA ASP A 28 6.65 3.26 -13.85
C ASP A 28 7.62 3.17 -12.66
N THR A 29 7.36 3.90 -11.57
CA THR A 29 8.16 3.86 -10.35
C THR A 29 8.15 2.44 -9.77
N LYS A 30 9.33 1.84 -9.69
CA LYS A 30 9.52 0.47 -9.21
C LYS A 30 9.51 0.41 -7.68
N VAL A 31 8.62 -0.39 -7.12
CA VAL A 31 8.54 -0.68 -5.69
C VAL A 31 9.30 -1.98 -5.41
N ARG A 32 10.35 -1.89 -4.59
CA ARG A 32 11.10 -3.06 -4.09
C ARG A 32 10.59 -3.40 -2.70
N THR A 33 9.62 -4.30 -2.65
CA THR A 33 9.01 -4.74 -1.40
C THR A 33 10.02 -5.46 -0.51
N GLY A 34 9.81 -5.44 0.80
CA GLY A 34 10.67 -6.17 1.74
C GLY A 34 10.59 -7.71 1.57
N HIS A 35 9.50 -8.20 0.98
CA HIS A 35 9.28 -9.60 0.65
C HIS A 35 8.49 -9.73 -0.65
N GLY A 36 8.74 -10.81 -1.40
CA GLY A 36 8.10 -11.07 -2.69
C GLY A 36 8.79 -10.37 -3.86
N ASP A 37 8.17 -10.48 -5.03
CA ASP A 37 8.68 -9.88 -6.25
C ASP A 37 8.48 -8.35 -6.27
N PRO A 38 9.36 -7.60 -6.94
CA PRO A 38 9.18 -6.17 -7.12
C PRO A 38 7.95 -5.89 -7.98
N THR A 39 7.31 -4.75 -7.72
CA THR A 39 6.12 -4.27 -8.44
C THR A 39 6.34 -2.82 -8.92
N THR A 40 5.29 -2.17 -9.42
CA THR A 40 5.29 -0.75 -9.79
C THR A 40 4.09 -0.03 -9.20
N ILE A 41 4.19 1.29 -9.05
CA ILE A 41 3.06 2.11 -8.57
C ILE A 41 1.83 1.93 -9.47
N GLY A 42 2.00 1.88 -10.78
CA GLY A 42 0.90 1.68 -11.73
C GLY A 42 0.22 0.31 -11.60
N ALA A 43 0.95 -0.73 -11.23
CA ALA A 43 0.40 -2.07 -11.01
C ALA A 43 -0.40 -2.17 -9.69
N GLU A 44 0.00 -1.42 -8.67
CA GLU A 44 -0.61 -1.45 -7.34
C GLU A 44 -1.78 -0.46 -7.18
N ALA A 45 -1.75 0.70 -7.86
CA ALA A 45 -2.75 1.76 -7.70
C ALA A 45 -4.22 1.30 -7.83
N PRO A 46 -4.60 0.41 -8.78
CA PRO A 46 -5.99 -0.04 -8.91
C PRO A 46 -6.50 -0.89 -7.74
N GLN A 47 -5.61 -1.41 -6.89
CA GLN A 47 -5.96 -2.32 -5.81
C GLN A 47 -6.37 -1.60 -4.51
N LEU A 48 -6.18 -0.27 -4.43
CA LEU A 48 -6.43 0.50 -3.22
C LEU A 48 -7.83 0.29 -2.64
N ASP A 49 -8.86 0.27 -3.50
CA ASP A 49 -10.25 0.09 -3.08
C ASP A 49 -10.52 -1.31 -2.52
N GLU A 50 -9.84 -2.33 -3.04
CA GLU A 50 -9.94 -3.70 -2.52
C GLU A 50 -9.30 -3.79 -1.12
N TRP A 51 -8.15 -3.16 -0.92
CA TRP A 51 -7.47 -3.15 0.37
C TRP A 51 -8.28 -2.44 1.44
N ILE A 52 -8.92 -1.31 1.10
CA ILE A 52 -9.82 -0.59 1.99
C ILE A 52 -10.99 -1.50 2.42
N LYS A 53 -11.65 -2.17 1.46
CA LYS A 53 -12.76 -3.09 1.76
C LYS A 53 -12.36 -4.27 2.65
N ARG A 54 -11.13 -4.76 2.53
CA ARG A 54 -10.61 -5.89 3.33
C ARG A 54 -10.16 -5.51 4.73
N GLY A 55 -9.84 -4.25 4.97
CA GLY A 55 -9.42 -3.72 6.27
C GLY A 55 -10.56 -3.20 7.14
N HIS A 56 -11.82 -3.39 6.70
CA HIS A 56 -13.03 -3.14 7.48
C HIS A 56 -13.48 -4.39 8.23
#